data_AF-A0A542AGP3-F1
#
_entry.id   AF-A0A542AGP3-F1
#
_cell.length_a   1.000
_cell.length_b   1.000
_cell.length_c   1.000
_cell.angle_alpha   90.00
_cell.angle_beta   90.00
_cell.angle_gamma   90.00
#
_symmetry.space_group_name_H-M   'P 1'
#
loop_
_entity.id
_entity.type
_entity.pdbx_description
1 polymer ?
#
loop_
_entity_poly.entity_id
_entity_poly.type
_entity_poly.pdbx_seq_one_letter_code
_entity_poly.pdbx_strand_id
1 'polypeptide(L)' 'MTQEEIKKLDRRIRSIEDPFGTGFLVLYKTVQAMAEFKGKSMGDIVRQYTSWKLHAM' A
#
# COMPACT_ATOMS: atom_id res chain seq x y z
N MET A 1 7.58 -1.67 7.50
CA MET A 1 8.04 -0.87 6.36
C MET A 1 8.67 0.37 6.96
N THR A 2 9.76 0.86 6.39
CA THR A 2 10.35 2.13 6.83
C THR A 2 9.39 3.28 6.50
N GLN A 3 9.60 4.46 7.11
CA GLN A 3 8.78 5.63 6.79
C GLN A 3 8.85 5.99 5.30
N GLU A 4 10.02 5.88 4.68
CA GLU A 4 10.19 6.17 3.24
C GLU A 4 9.43 5.17 2.37
N GLU A 5 9.49 3.88 2.70
CA GLU A 5 8.77 2.82 1.98
C GLU A 5 7.25 3.05 2.03
N ILE A 6 6.72 3.35 3.21
CA ILE A 6 5.29 3.65 3.37
C ILE A 6 4.90 4.92 2.62
N LYS A 7 5.73 5.97 2.65
CA LYS A 7 5.46 7.20 1.87
C LYS A 7 5.47 6.93 0.37
N LYS A 8 6.38 6.08 -0.13
CA LYS A 8 6.40 5.67 -1.54
C LYS A 8 5.15 4.88 -1.91
N LEU A 9 4.73 3.94 -1.06
CA LEU A 9 3.49 3.19 -1.24
C LEU A 9 2.27 4.11 -1.25
N ASP A 10 2.18 5.05 -0.30
CA ASP A 10 1.10 6.04 -0.21
C ASP A 10 0.97 6.89 -1.49
N ARG A 11 2.08 7.44 -1.99
CA ARG A 11 2.08 8.20 -3.25
C ARG A 11 1.54 7.39 -4.41
N ARG A 12 1.94 6.12 -4.50
CA ARG A 12 1.50 5.22 -5.58
C ARG A 12 0.02 4.87 -5.44
N ILE A 13 -0.47 4.60 -4.24
CA ILE A 13 -1.89 4.36 -3.98
C ILE A 13 -2.72 5.59 -4.31
N ARG A 14 -2.27 6.78 -3.93
CA ARG A 14 -2.96 8.05 -4.23
C ARG A 14 -3.01 8.41 -5.72
N SER A 15 -2.09 7.88 -6.53
CA SER A 15 -2.13 8.06 -7.98
C SER A 15 -3.08 7.10 -8.70
N ILE A 16 -3.67 6.13 -7.99
CA ILE A 16 -4.65 5.21 -8.56
C ILE A 16 -6.01 5.91 -8.55
N GLU A 17 -6.60 6.08 -9.73
CA GLU A 17 -7.98 6.51 -9.86
C GLU A 17 -8.91 5.42 -9.32
N ASP A 18 -9.85 5.81 -8.46
CA ASP A 18 -10.84 4.91 -7.85
C ASP A 18 -10.24 3.58 -7.31
N PRO A 19 -9.34 3.65 -6.31
CA PRO A 19 -8.51 2.50 -5.90
C PRO A 19 -9.31 1.35 -5.28
N PHE A 20 -10.55 1.61 -4.85
CA PHE A 20 -11.45 0.59 -4.28
C PHE A 20 -12.62 0.23 -5.22
N GLY A 21 -12.67 0.80 -6.42
CA GLY A 21 -13.58 0.42 -7.49
C GLY A 21 -12.81 -0.05 -8.74
N THR A 22 -12.87 0.69 -9.84
CA THR A 22 -12.27 0.31 -11.13
C THR A 22 -10.74 0.17 -11.07
N GLY A 23 -10.08 0.94 -10.20
CA GLY A 23 -8.63 0.88 -9.97
C GLY A 23 -8.16 -0.26 -9.06
N PHE A 24 -9.07 -1.10 -8.54
CA PHE A 24 -8.74 -2.10 -7.52
C PHE A 24 -7.66 -3.10 -7.96
N LEU A 25 -7.64 -3.52 -9.22
CA LEU A 25 -6.59 -4.42 -9.72
C LEU A 25 -5.19 -3.78 -9.64
N VAL A 26 -5.09 -2.47 -9.88
CA VAL A 26 -3.84 -1.72 -9.77
C VAL A 26 -3.41 -1.58 -8.31
N LEU A 27 -4.37 -1.34 -7.40
CA LEU A 27 -4.13 -1.32 -5.97
C LEU A 27 -3.62 -2.69 -5.49
N TYR A 28 -4.31 -3.76 -5.86
CA TYR A 28 -3.96 -5.14 -5.54
C TYR A 28 -2.51 -5.45 -5.95
N LYS A 29 -2.17 -5.21 -7.23
CA LYS A 29 -0.80 -5.44 -7.75
C LYS A 29 0.25 -4.58 -7.05
N THR A 30 -0.11 -3.34 -6.69
CA THR A 30 0.79 -2.44 -5.96
C THR A 30 1.12 -2.98 -4.57
N VAL A 31 0.12 -3.47 -3.84
CA VAL A 31 0.32 -4.08 -2.51
C VAL A 31 1.06 -5.42 -2.62
N GLN A 32 0.71 -6.24 -3.62
CA GLN A 32 1.37 -7.53 -3.88
C GLN A 32 2.87 -7.34 -4.16
N ALA A 33 3.24 -6.41 -5.05
CA ALA A 33 4.63 -6.15 -5.38
C ALA A 33 5.44 -5.68 -4.15
N MET A 34 4.82 -4.90 -3.26
CA MET A 34 5.46 -4.51 -2.00
C MET A 34 5.59 -5.71 -1.04
N ALA A 35 4.61 -6.60 -1.01
CA ALA A 35 4.66 -7.80 -0.19
C ALA A 35 5.81 -8.73 -0.63
N GLU A 36 5.94 -8.95 -1.93
CA GLU A 36 7.02 -9.73 -2.56
C GLU A 36 8.40 -9.09 -2.29
N PHE A 37 8.55 -7.79 -2.53
CA PHE A 37 9.79 -7.06 -2.26
C PHE A 37 10.25 -7.16 -0.79
N LYS A 38 9.32 -7.19 0.15
CA LYS A 38 9.62 -7.28 1.59
C LYS A 38 9.70 -8.71 2.10
N GLY A 39 9.35 -9.73 1.31
CA GLY A 39 9.20 -11.10 1.78
C GLY A 39 8.14 -11.23 2.88
N LYS A 40 7.01 -10.51 2.76
CA LYS A 40 5.93 -10.48 3.75
C LYS A 40 4.59 -10.87 3.13
N SER A 41 3.60 -11.16 3.98
CA SER A 41 2.22 -11.35 3.53
C SER A 41 1.61 -10.02 3.06
N MET A 42 0.66 -10.08 2.13
CA MET A 42 -0.12 -8.89 1.75
C MET A 42 -0.86 -8.29 2.94
N GLY A 43 -1.41 -9.13 3.83
CA GLY A 43 -2.10 -8.68 5.05
C GLY A 43 -1.20 -7.85 5.96
N ASP A 44 0.07 -8.23 6.10
CA ASP A 44 1.05 -7.44 6.85
C ASP A 44 1.34 -6.09 6.22
N ILE A 45 1.42 -6.02 4.89
CA ILE A 45 1.63 -4.75 4.17
C ILE A 45 0.42 -3.83 4.36
N VAL A 46 -0.79 -4.35 4.16
CA VAL A 46 -2.03 -3.60 4.37
C VAL A 46 -2.12 -3.09 5.80
N ARG A 47 -1.92 -3.96 6.81
CA ARG A 47 -1.96 -3.57 8.22
C ARG A 47 -0.96 -2.48 8.55
N GLN A 48 0.28 -2.60 8.08
CA GLN A 48 1.32 -1.59 8.32
C GLN A 48 0.98 -0.26 7.65
N TYR A 49 0.47 -0.29 6.42
CA TYR A 49 0.05 0.90 5.69
C TYR A 49 -1.13 1.61 6.37
N THR A 50 -2.20 0.88 6.71
CA THR A 50 -3.37 1.45 7.37
C THR A 50 -3.03 1.99 8.76
N SER A 51 -2.23 1.26 9.54
CA SER A 51 -1.77 1.72 10.87
C SER A 51 -1.01 3.04 10.78
N TRP A 52 -0.12 3.18 9.80
CA TRP A 52 0.58 4.45 9.56
C TRP A 52 -0.39 5.54 9.08
N LYS A 53 -1.29 5.22 8.16
CA LYS A 53 -2.23 6.20 7.59
C LYS A 53 -3.12 6.81 8.65
N LEU A 54 -3.61 5.99 9.59
CA LEU A 54 -4.42 6.44 10.73
C LEU A 54 -3.66 7.30 11.74
N HIS A 55 -2.34 7.10 11.90
CA HIS A 55 -1.50 7.95 12.75
C HIS A 55 -1.03 9.24 12.05
N ALA A 56 -0.96 9.23 10.72
CA ALA A 56 -0.52 10.37 9.92
C ALA A 56 -1.66 11.32 9.54
N MET A 57 -2.91 10.96 9.85
CA MET A 57 -4.09 11.81 9.79
C MET A 57 -4.25 12.59 11.10
#